data_AF-A0A372G005-F1
#
_entry.id   AF-A0A372G005-F1
#
_cell.length_a   1.000
_cell.length_b   1.000
_cell.length_c   1.000
_cell.angle_alpha   90.00
_cell.angle_beta   90.00
_cell.angle_gamma   90.00
#
_symmetry.space_group_name_H-M   'P 1'
#
loop_
_entity.id
_entity.type
_entity.pdbx_description
1 polymer ?
#
loop_
_entity_poly.entity_id
_entity_poly.type
_entity_poly.pdbx_seq_one_letter_code
_entity_poly.pdbx_strand_id
1 'polypeptide(L)'
;MRLGVSSAAGAVPETGGGTSTECLWGYAIRREWPGGEHDLFGFTADKDTAQRNLARDKSYWHHGPVRPAAVSVVPATAADVERHSVDGCRSSWCPNQPGRGESR
;
A
#
# COMPACT_ATOMS: atom_id res chain seq x y z
N MET A 1 -13.00 37.98 42.33
CA MET A 1 -12.49 36.76 41.67
C MET A 1 -11.91 37.13 40.32
N ARG A 2 -10.58 37.34 40.24
CA ARG A 2 -9.79 37.36 39.01
C ARG A 2 -8.35 37.08 39.40
N LEU A 3 -7.73 36.10 38.75
CA LEU A 3 -6.32 36.07 38.37
C LEU A 3 -6.20 34.86 37.43
N GLY A 4 -6.21 35.17 36.12
CA GLY A 4 -5.77 34.26 35.09
C GLY A 4 -4.25 34.14 35.17
N VAL A 5 -3.74 32.94 35.00
CA VAL A 5 -2.33 32.69 34.73
C VAL A 5 -2.19 32.38 33.25
N SER A 6 -1.51 33.27 32.53
CA SER A 6 -0.98 33.02 31.20
C SER A 6 0.21 32.08 31.30
N SER A 7 0.32 31.12 30.38
CA SER A 7 1.56 30.37 30.20
C SER A 7 1.92 30.31 28.71
N ALA A 8 3.22 30.36 28.48
CA ALA A 8 3.89 30.89 27.30
C ALA A 8 3.59 30.16 25.99
N ALA A 9 3.48 30.96 24.92
CA ALA A 9 3.58 30.48 23.55
C ALA A 9 5.01 29.99 23.30
N GLY A 10 5.20 28.67 23.36
CA GLY A 10 6.34 28.02 22.73
C GLY A 10 6.12 28.06 21.23
N ALA A 11 6.82 28.94 20.53
CA ALA A 11 6.95 28.88 19.09
C ALA A 11 7.60 27.54 18.73
N VAL A 12 6.83 26.65 18.12
CA VAL A 12 7.39 25.47 17.45
C VAL A 12 8.08 25.95 16.19
N PRO A 13 9.39 25.73 16.01
CA PRO A 13 9.99 25.91 14.70
C PRO A 13 9.38 24.84 13.79
N GLU A 14 8.74 25.30 12.72
CA GLU A 14 8.34 24.49 11.58
C GLU A 14 9.58 23.81 11.02
N THR A 15 9.82 22.57 11.47
CA THR A 15 10.79 21.69 10.86
C THR A 15 10.02 20.99 9.77
N GLY A 16 10.28 21.37 8.51
CA GLY A 16 9.85 20.66 7.33
C GLY A 16 10.38 19.23 7.37
N GLY A 17 9.67 18.36 8.07
CA GLY A 17 9.85 16.93 8.03
C GLY A 17 8.92 16.40 6.95
N GLY A 18 9.37 16.44 5.70
CA GLY A 18 8.82 15.52 4.71
C GLY A 18 9.07 14.12 5.26
N THR A 19 8.10 13.53 5.97
CA THR A 19 8.06 12.08 6.16
C THR A 19 7.73 11.53 4.78
N SER A 20 8.75 11.52 3.96
CA SER A 20 8.77 11.03 2.60
C SER A 20 8.23 9.61 2.67
N THR A 21 6.94 9.45 2.34
CA THR A 21 6.21 8.17 2.34
C THR A 21 6.94 7.13 1.49
N GLU A 22 7.79 7.60 0.57
CA GLU A 22 8.79 6.86 -0.20
C GLU A 22 9.73 5.96 0.62
N CYS A 23 9.94 6.20 1.92
CA CYS A 23 10.81 5.36 2.76
C CYS A 23 10.04 4.44 3.74
N LEU A 24 8.71 4.49 3.77
CA LEU A 24 7.93 3.67 4.69
C LEU A 24 7.73 2.27 4.10
N TRP A 25 8.45 1.30 4.64
CA TRP A 25 8.28 -0.11 4.33
C TRP A 25 7.11 -0.72 5.11
N GLY A 26 6.35 -1.58 4.43
CA GLY A 26 5.24 -2.30 5.01
C GLY A 26 4.82 -3.45 4.10
N TYR A 27 3.53 -3.74 4.12
CA TYR A 27 2.90 -4.81 3.37
C TYR A 27 1.74 -4.25 2.54
N ALA A 28 1.59 -4.77 1.33
CA ALA A 28 0.47 -4.45 0.45
C ALA A 28 -0.09 -5.72 -0.19
N ILE A 29 -1.31 -5.62 -0.71
CA ILE A 29 -1.91 -6.68 -1.50
C ILE A 29 -1.53 -6.45 -2.95
N ARG A 30 -0.91 -7.46 -3.57
CA ARG A 30 -0.69 -7.54 -5.01
C ARG A 30 -1.76 -8.43 -5.63
N ARG A 31 -2.52 -7.87 -6.58
CA ARG A 31 -3.52 -8.59 -7.35
C ARG A 31 -3.07 -8.66 -8.80
N GLU A 32 -3.06 -9.84 -9.38
CA GLU A 32 -2.70 -10.10 -10.78
C GLU A 32 -3.95 -10.45 -11.57
N TRP A 33 -4.09 -9.83 -12.73
CA TRP A 33 -5.21 -10.04 -13.63
C TRP A 33 -4.85 -11.01 -14.77
N PRO A 34 -5.84 -11.65 -15.40
CA PRO A 34 -5.59 -12.61 -16.48
C PRO A 34 -4.82 -12.05 -17.69
N GLY A 35 -4.88 -10.74 -17.94
CA GLY A 35 -4.14 -10.09 -19.04
C GLY A 35 -2.67 -9.77 -18.73
N GLY A 36 -2.21 -10.06 -17.50
CA GLY A 36 -0.84 -9.77 -17.04
C GLY A 36 -0.70 -8.46 -16.27
N GLU A 37 -1.74 -7.62 -16.23
CA GLU A 37 -1.80 -6.42 -15.40
C GLU A 37 -1.81 -6.78 -13.91
N HIS A 38 -1.37 -5.83 -13.07
CA HIS A 38 -1.44 -5.99 -11.63
C HIS A 38 -1.70 -4.66 -10.90
N ASP A 39 -2.34 -4.78 -9.75
CA ASP A 39 -2.58 -3.68 -8.81
C ASP A 39 -1.84 -3.94 -7.51
N LEU A 40 -1.45 -2.86 -6.84
CA LEU A 40 -0.94 -2.86 -5.48
C LEU A 40 -1.79 -1.93 -4.61
N PHE A 41 -2.34 -2.44 -3.51
CA PHE A 41 -3.24 -1.64 -2.66
C PHE A 41 -3.23 -2.12 -1.20
N GLY A 42 -3.93 -1.37 -0.34
CA GLY A 42 -4.13 -1.76 1.05
C GLY A 42 -2.85 -1.75 1.89
N PHE A 43 -1.97 -0.76 1.65
CA PHE A 43 -0.72 -0.58 2.39
C PHE A 43 -0.97 -0.56 3.91
N THR A 44 -0.17 -1.31 4.65
CA THR A 44 -0.13 -1.27 6.11
C THR A 44 1.24 -1.72 6.62
N ALA A 45 1.69 -1.15 7.73
CA ALA A 45 2.91 -1.61 8.40
C ALA A 45 2.73 -2.98 9.09
N ASP A 46 1.48 -3.40 9.35
CA ASP A 46 1.17 -4.63 10.08
C ASP A 46 0.82 -5.81 9.14
N LYS A 47 1.60 -6.88 9.23
CA LYS A 47 1.45 -8.07 8.37
C LYS A 47 0.12 -8.79 8.59
N ASP A 48 -0.35 -8.89 9.83
CA ASP A 48 -1.61 -9.58 10.14
C ASP A 48 -2.80 -8.83 9.54
N THR A 49 -2.80 -7.50 9.64
CA THR A 49 -3.77 -6.64 8.94
C THR A 49 -3.73 -6.86 7.43
N ALA A 50 -2.55 -6.94 6.82
CA ALA A 50 -2.43 -7.23 5.39
C ALA A 50 -3.02 -8.61 5.04
N GLN A 51 -2.79 -9.64 5.86
CA GLN A 51 -3.36 -10.97 5.67
C GLN A 51 -4.89 -11.00 5.82
N ARG A 52 -5.44 -10.29 6.80
CA ARG A 52 -6.90 -10.12 6.94
C ARG A 52 -7.51 -9.43 5.72
N ASN A 53 -6.86 -8.39 5.22
CA ASN A 53 -7.29 -7.70 4.01
C ASN A 53 -7.22 -8.64 2.78
N LEU A 54 -6.17 -9.46 2.66
CA LEU A 54 -6.06 -10.48 1.61
C LEU A 54 -7.22 -11.48 1.65
N ALA A 55 -7.59 -11.96 2.85
CA ALA A 55 -8.71 -12.89 3.00
C ALA A 55 -10.04 -12.27 2.56
N ARG A 56 -10.28 -11.00 2.92
CA ARG A 56 -11.44 -10.23 2.47
C ARG A 56 -11.46 -10.07 0.95
N ASP A 57 -10.30 -9.75 0.35
CA ASP A 57 -10.17 -9.60 -1.10
C ASP A 57 -10.48 -10.90 -1.84
N LYS A 58 -9.89 -12.01 -1.40
CA LYS A 58 -10.17 -13.34 -1.96
C LYS A 58 -11.65 -13.70 -1.85
N SER A 59 -12.28 -13.41 -0.72
CA SER A 59 -13.71 -13.66 -0.52
C SER A 59 -14.59 -12.82 -1.46
N TYR A 60 -14.23 -11.55 -1.67
CA TYR A 60 -14.96 -10.66 -2.59
C TYR A 60 -14.89 -11.19 -4.03
N TRP A 61 -13.70 -11.52 -4.51
CA TRP A 61 -13.50 -11.99 -5.89
C TRP A 61 -13.96 -13.43 -6.13
N HIS A 62 -14.12 -14.23 -5.08
CA HIS A 62 -14.69 -15.58 -5.21
C HIS A 62 -16.08 -15.55 -5.88
N HIS A 63 -16.86 -14.50 -5.59
CA HIS A 63 -18.20 -14.26 -6.15
C HIS A 63 -18.22 -13.20 -7.27
N GLY A 64 -17.06 -12.65 -7.64
CA GLY A 64 -16.95 -11.57 -8.62
C GLY A 64 -17.06 -12.04 -10.08
N PRO A 65 -17.44 -11.14 -11.00
CA PRO A 65 -17.59 -11.47 -12.44
C PRO A 65 -16.26 -11.71 -13.15
N VAL A 66 -15.17 -11.14 -12.63
CA VAL A 66 -13.80 -11.33 -13.14
C VAL A 66 -12.93 -11.79 -11.99
N ARG A 67 -12.32 -12.98 -12.12
CA ARG A 67 -11.45 -13.51 -11.07
C ARG A 67 -10.00 -13.07 -11.34
N PRO A 68 -9.30 -12.52 -10.33
CA PRO A 68 -7.85 -12.34 -10.41
C PRO A 68 -7.17 -13.70 -10.66
N ALA A 69 -6.09 -13.68 -11.44
CA ALA A 69 -5.22 -14.84 -11.63
C ALA A 69 -4.47 -15.20 -10.34
N ALA A 70 -4.07 -14.19 -9.57
CA ALA A 70 -3.46 -14.36 -8.26
C ALA A 70 -3.73 -13.17 -7.34
N VAL A 71 -3.77 -13.42 -6.04
CA VAL A 71 -3.80 -12.37 -5.00
C VAL A 71 -2.88 -12.78 -3.86
N SER A 72 -1.95 -11.91 -3.47
CA SER A 72 -0.92 -12.19 -2.47
C SER A 72 -0.59 -10.94 -1.63
N VAL A 73 0.00 -11.16 -0.45
CA VAL A 73 0.64 -10.08 0.33
C VAL A 73 2.10 -10.00 -0.06
N VAL A 74 2.60 -8.81 -0.36
CA VAL A 74 4.00 -8.54 -0.70
C VAL A 74 4.56 -7.42 0.18
N PRO A 75 5.86 -7.46 0.53
CA PRO A 75 6.53 -6.30 1.09
C PRO A 75 6.57 -5.18 0.04
N ALA A 76 6.26 -3.96 0.45
CA ALA A 76 6.21 -2.80 -0.45
C ALA A 76 6.50 -1.51 0.32
N THR A 77 6.92 -0.47 -0.40
CA THR A 77 6.90 0.90 0.13
C THR A 77 5.55 1.57 -0.12
N ALA A 78 5.19 2.59 0.66
CA ALA A 78 3.97 3.35 0.39
C ALA A 78 4.01 4.01 -1.01
N ALA A 79 5.18 4.50 -1.45
CA ALA A 79 5.34 5.06 -2.78
C ALA A 79 5.18 4.02 -3.91
N ASP A 80 5.56 2.76 -3.69
CA ASP A 80 5.27 1.71 -4.66
C ASP A 80 3.76 1.52 -4.82
N VAL A 81 3.02 1.53 -3.71
CA VAL A 81 1.55 1.42 -3.74
C VAL A 81 0.92 2.61 -4.47
N GLU A 82 1.41 3.82 -4.25
CA GLU A 82 0.95 5.01 -4.97
C GLU A 82 1.22 4.94 -6.49
N ARG A 83 2.35 4.35 -6.91
CA ARG A 83 2.69 4.16 -8.33
C ARG A 83 1.90 3.02 -9.00
N HIS A 84 1.36 2.10 -8.21
CA HIS A 84 0.67 0.87 -8.62
C HIS A 84 -0.79 0.82 -8.12
N SER A 85 -1.44 1.99 -8.06
CA SER A 85 -2.83 2.08 -7.63
C SER A 85 -3.77 1.20 -8.47
N VAL A 86 -4.94 0.89 -7.93
CA VAL A 86 -6.00 0.09 -8.58
C VAL A 86 -6.49 0.71 -9.91
N ASP A 87 -6.27 2.01 -10.13
CA ASP A 87 -6.51 2.69 -11.41
C ASP A 87 -5.47 2.37 -12.50
N GLY A 88 -4.60 1.39 -12.24
CA GLY A 88 -3.56 0.92 -13.15
C GLY A 88 -2.16 1.38 -12.77
N CYS A 89 -1.18 0.52 -13.07
CA CYS A 89 0.23 0.80 -12.91
C CYS A 89 0.67 1.96 -13.81
N ARG A 90 1.29 2.99 -13.23
CA ARG A 90 1.83 4.17 -13.95
C ARG A 90 3.31 4.07 -14.27
N SER A 91 3.95 2.97 -13.90
CA SER A 91 5.38 2.79 -14.06
C SER A 91 5.70 2.15 -15.41
N SER A 92 6.48 2.86 -16.23
CA SER A 92 6.89 2.40 -17.57
C SER A 92 7.86 1.22 -17.56
N TRP A 93 8.45 0.91 -16.41
CA TRP A 93 9.44 -0.16 -16.23
C TRP A 93 8.85 -1.38 -15.51
N CYS A 94 7.56 -1.36 -15.18
CA CYS A 94 6.99 -2.46 -14.45
C CYS A 94 6.82 -3.67 -15.35
N PRO A 95 7.37 -4.83 -14.94
CA PRO A 95 7.14 -6.06 -15.67
C PRO A 95 5.66 -6.41 -15.51
N ASN A 96 4.83 -6.03 -16.49
CA ASN A 96 3.44 -6.47 -16.64
C ASN A 96 3.35 -7.96 -17.02
N GLN A 97 4.26 -8.79 -16.50
CA GLN A 97 4.43 -10.18 -16.86
C GLN A 97 4.47 -11.03 -15.59
N PRO A 98 3.64 -12.08 -15.49
CA PRO A 98 3.79 -13.08 -14.45
C PRO A 98 5.10 -13.83 -14.71
N GLY A 99 6.15 -13.44 -13.98
CA GLY A 99 7.42 -14.14 -13.95
C GLY A 99 7.27 -15.50 -13.28
N ARG A 100 6.81 -16.49 -14.06
CA ARG A 100 6.98 -17.92 -13.81
C ARG A 100 8.47 -18.19 -13.60
N GLY A 101 8.85 -18.75 -12.46
CA GLY A 101 10.17 -19.41 -12.33
C GLY A 101 10.85 -19.21 -10.99
N GLU A 102 10.60 -20.15 -10.08
CA GLU A 102 11.64 -20.70 -9.23
C GLU A 102 12.92 -20.95 -10.04
N SER A 103 14.04 -20.41 -9.58
CA SER A 103 15.39 -20.98 -9.77
C SER A 103 16.44 -20.15 -9.02
N ARG A 104 16.74 -20.56 -7.79
CA ARG A 104 18.03 -21.20 -7.44
C ARG A 104 18.04 -21.62 -5.97
#